data_AF-A0A448YY50-F1
#
_entry.id   AF-A0A448YY50-F1
#
_cell.length_a   1.000
_cell.length_b   1.000
_cell.length_c   1.000
_cell.angle_alpha   90.00
_cell.angle_beta   90.00
_cell.angle_gamma   90.00
#
_symmetry.space_group_name_H-M   'P 1'
#
loop_
_entity.id
_entity.type
_entity.pdbx_description
1 polymer ?
#
loop_
_entity_poly.entity_id
_entity_poly.type
_entity_poly.pdbx_seq_one_letter_code
_entity_poly.pdbx_strand_id
1 'polypeptide(L)'
;MDDQSEERDTALSDDDEQLADRQPEGPPRQDPSGEAVGNLPFYKFFCLRVQKLWRNKREKVASKRWKEKDRLEYILPRRMIKDLNGQTIFPYLRLLLPEQDSRRQFNVKEKKIAEAYCKVLAFRKGTKSYEMLMNFTDPQAVPSNIAGDLSLVIEYVLKQRLPVDPDQPDQPYLHSNVKLKTINHYLDEIANLRAYASKDNSRTTAHHNHEWRRSPENQRSSRGNNEDSGEKQTDANLRADWLRRVMNHGLSPLEHKWLVRILQKKVRNPL
;
A
#
# COMPACT_ATOMS: atom_id res chain seq x y z
N MET A 1 16.64 -58.40 -44.55
CA MET A 1 18.04 -58.44 -44.11
C MET A 1 18.33 -57.09 -43.47
N ASP A 2 17.58 -56.72 -42.43
CA ASP A 2 17.58 -57.25 -41.05
C ASP A 2 18.76 -56.71 -40.24
N ASP A 3 18.39 -56.10 -39.11
CA ASP A 3 19.14 -55.93 -37.86
C ASP A 3 20.38 -55.03 -37.86
N GLN A 4 20.66 -54.19 -36.85
CA GLN A 4 20.11 -54.05 -35.50
C GLN A 4 20.51 -52.66 -34.95
N SER A 5 19.63 -52.17 -34.09
CA SER A 5 19.69 -51.04 -33.17
C SER A 5 20.92 -50.99 -32.25
N GLU A 6 21.48 -49.80 -32.01
CA GLU A 6 22.07 -49.43 -30.72
C GLU A 6 21.58 -48.02 -30.31
N GLU A 7 20.53 -48.00 -29.51
CA GLU A 7 20.15 -46.85 -28.67
C GLU A 7 21.19 -46.75 -27.54
N ARG A 8 21.74 -45.56 -27.31
CA ARG A 8 22.44 -45.23 -26.07
C ARG A 8 21.64 -44.20 -25.31
N ASP A 9 21.01 -44.69 -24.24
CA ASP A 9 20.48 -43.93 -23.14
C ASP A 9 21.56 -43.08 -22.47
N THR A 10 21.38 -41.77 -22.47
CA THR A 10 21.99 -40.90 -21.45
C THR A 10 20.88 -40.37 -20.55
N ALA A 11 20.71 -41.07 -19.43
CA ALA A 11 19.95 -40.59 -18.29
C ALA A 11 20.62 -39.32 -17.73
N LEU A 12 19.98 -38.18 -17.92
CA LEU A 12 20.24 -36.96 -17.16
C LEU A 12 19.52 -37.12 -15.82
N SER A 13 20.26 -37.36 -14.73
CA SER A 13 19.68 -37.35 -13.40
C SER A 13 19.51 -35.90 -12.93
N ASP A 14 18.28 -35.61 -12.51
CA ASP A 14 17.92 -34.53 -11.62
C ASP A 14 18.63 -34.66 -10.25
N ASP A 15 18.55 -33.58 -9.46
CA ASP A 15 18.90 -33.46 -8.04
C ASP A 15 20.27 -32.85 -7.69
N ASP A 16 20.40 -31.56 -7.98
CA ASP A 16 21.23 -30.64 -7.16
C ASP A 16 20.38 -29.42 -6.77
N GLU A 17 19.32 -29.65 -5.99
CA GLU A 17 18.68 -28.59 -5.20
C GLU A 17 19.67 -28.13 -4.12
N GLN A 18 20.37 -27.04 -4.42
CA GLN A 18 21.14 -26.29 -3.43
C GLN A 18 20.22 -25.89 -2.28
N LEU A 19 20.39 -26.58 -1.15
CA LEU A 19 19.91 -26.19 0.17
C LEU A 19 20.51 -24.82 0.52
N ALA A 20 19.83 -23.76 0.09
CA ALA A 20 20.10 -22.41 0.52
C ALA A 20 19.88 -22.36 2.04
N ASP A 21 20.99 -22.25 2.74
CA ASP A 21 21.20 -22.04 4.15
C ASP A 21 20.20 -20.99 4.71
N ARG A 22 19.05 -21.46 5.20
CA ARG A 22 18.05 -20.61 5.86
C ARG A 22 18.59 -20.28 7.25
N GLN A 23 19.34 -19.18 7.33
CA GLN A 23 19.66 -18.52 8.57
C GLN A 23 18.39 -18.36 9.43
N PRO A 24 18.42 -18.69 10.72
CA PRO A 24 17.27 -18.56 11.59
C PRO A 24 16.84 -17.10 11.64
N GLU A 25 15.57 -16.82 11.31
CA GLU A 25 15.01 -15.48 11.43
C GLU A 25 15.09 -15.04 12.89
N GLY A 26 16.02 -14.12 13.16
CA GLY A 26 16.12 -13.47 14.46
C GLY A 26 14.79 -12.79 14.83
N PRO A 27 14.58 -12.46 16.12
CA PRO A 27 13.35 -11.84 16.57
C PRO A 27 13.01 -10.60 15.73
N PRO A 28 11.72 -10.32 15.47
CA PRO A 28 11.30 -9.19 14.66
C PRO A 28 11.97 -7.92 15.18
N ARG A 29 12.81 -7.29 14.35
CA ARG A 29 13.47 -6.03 14.72
C ARG A 29 12.37 -5.01 15.03
N GLN A 30 12.20 -4.68 16.31
CA GLN A 30 11.29 -3.61 16.73
C GLN A 30 11.82 -2.29 16.19
N ASP A 31 10.93 -1.46 15.66
CA ASP A 31 11.30 -0.13 15.20
C ASP A 31 11.75 0.71 16.40
N PRO A 32 12.85 1.48 16.28
CA PRO A 32 13.19 2.45 17.30
C PRO A 32 12.00 3.40 17.52
N SER A 33 11.67 3.70 18.79
CA SER A 33 10.47 4.44 19.14
C SER A 33 10.55 5.89 18.65
N GLY A 34 10.07 6.13 17.43
CA GLY A 34 9.94 7.46 16.82
C GLY A 34 8.55 8.06 17.09
N GLU A 35 8.08 8.02 18.33
CA GLU A 35 6.68 8.32 18.67
C GLU A 35 6.27 9.77 18.30
N ALA A 36 7.14 10.74 18.54
CA ALA A 36 6.95 12.15 18.18
C ALA A 36 6.76 12.31 16.67
N VAL A 37 7.63 11.69 15.87
CA VAL A 37 7.51 11.68 14.40
C VAL A 37 6.26 10.93 13.96
N GLY A 38 6.02 9.77 14.56
CA GLY A 38 4.86 8.93 14.28
C GLY A 38 3.53 9.66 14.53
N ASN A 39 3.51 10.64 15.44
CA ASN A 39 2.32 11.43 15.75
C ASN A 39 2.07 12.62 14.81
N LEU A 40 2.99 12.93 13.88
CA LEU A 40 2.81 14.01 12.92
C LEU A 40 1.68 13.68 11.91
N PRO A 41 0.84 14.65 11.51
CA PRO A 41 -0.14 14.47 10.44
C PRO A 41 0.50 14.14 9.09
N PHE A 42 0.06 13.06 8.46
CA PHE A 42 0.57 12.60 7.17
C PHE A 42 0.38 13.64 6.06
N TYR A 43 -0.83 14.18 5.91
CA TYR A 43 -1.11 15.18 4.91
C TYR A 43 -0.15 16.39 4.97
N LYS A 44 -0.08 17.04 6.14
CA LYS A 44 0.66 18.30 6.31
C LYS A 44 2.17 18.12 6.27
N PHE A 45 2.70 17.10 6.95
CA PHE A 45 4.16 16.94 7.11
C PHE A 45 4.80 16.12 6.00
N PHE A 46 4.04 15.26 5.33
CA PHE A 46 4.54 14.44 4.24
C PHE A 46 3.97 14.89 2.90
N CYS A 47 2.66 14.70 2.68
CA CYS A 47 2.07 14.87 1.35
C CYS A 47 2.25 16.28 0.77
N LEU A 48 1.95 17.33 1.53
CA LEU A 48 2.10 18.71 1.06
C LEU A 48 3.55 19.06 0.73
N ARG A 49 4.50 18.64 1.58
CA ARG A 49 5.92 18.94 1.37
C ARG A 49 6.48 18.23 0.15
N VAL A 50 6.24 16.93 0.04
CA VAL A 50 6.68 16.13 -1.10
C VAL A 50 5.97 16.62 -2.38
N GLN A 51 4.70 17.01 -2.31
CA GLN A 51 3.96 17.60 -3.43
C GLN A 51 4.57 18.91 -3.92
N LYS A 52 4.97 19.80 -3.01
CA LYS A 52 5.62 21.07 -3.38
C LYS A 52 6.95 20.83 -4.08
N LEU A 53 7.79 19.94 -3.54
CA LEU A 53 9.07 19.58 -4.15
C LEU A 53 8.89 18.92 -5.53
N TRP A 54 7.90 18.03 -5.64
CA TRP A 54 7.59 17.35 -6.90
C TRP A 54 7.10 18.32 -7.98
N ARG A 55 6.23 19.30 -7.64
CA ARG A 55 5.80 20.35 -8.59
C ARG A 55 6.97 21.20 -9.05
N ASN A 56 7.79 21.69 -8.12
CA ASN A 56 8.97 22.49 -8.44
C ASN A 56 9.91 21.79 -9.43
N LYS A 57 10.10 20.47 -9.29
CA LYS A 57 10.93 19.66 -10.19
C LYS A 57 10.31 19.49 -11.58
N ARG A 58 8.98 19.35 -11.64
CA ARG A 58 8.25 19.06 -12.88
C ARG A 58 7.99 20.30 -13.72
N GLU A 59 7.64 21.42 -13.08
CA GLU A 59 7.21 22.65 -13.75
C GLU A 59 8.38 23.50 -14.28
N LYS A 60 9.65 23.06 -14.09
CA LYS A 60 10.88 23.72 -14.55
C LYS A 60 10.85 25.25 -14.36
N VAL A 61 10.24 25.72 -13.27
CA VAL A 61 10.05 27.15 -13.04
C VAL A 61 11.42 27.81 -12.92
N ALA A 62 11.77 28.61 -13.95
CA ALA A 62 13.11 29.14 -14.16
C ALA A 62 13.59 30.07 -13.03
N SER A 63 12.66 30.67 -12.27
CA SER A 63 12.96 31.73 -11.31
C SER A 63 13.51 31.24 -9.97
N LYS A 64 13.42 29.95 -9.62
CA LYS A 64 14.06 29.42 -8.41
C LYS A 64 14.22 27.90 -8.45
N ARG A 65 15.29 27.41 -9.10
CA ARG A 65 15.69 26.00 -9.00
C ARG A 65 16.26 25.75 -7.61
N TRP A 66 15.56 24.97 -6.79
CA TRP A 66 16.00 24.69 -5.42
C TRP A 66 17.27 23.85 -5.44
N LYS A 67 18.29 24.26 -4.66
CA LYS A 67 19.49 23.47 -4.42
C LYS A 67 19.14 22.30 -3.51
N GLU A 68 19.94 21.23 -3.55
CA GLU A 68 19.72 20.03 -2.74
C GLU A 68 19.58 20.35 -1.24
N LYS A 69 20.45 21.21 -0.71
CA LYS A 69 20.39 21.70 0.68
C LYS A 69 19.05 22.38 1.02
N ASP A 70 18.49 23.15 0.09
CA ASP A 70 17.20 23.83 0.29
C ASP A 70 16.04 22.82 0.32
N ARG A 71 16.13 21.76 -0.49
CA ARG A 71 15.13 20.67 -0.49
C ARG A 71 15.19 19.87 0.79
N LEU A 72 16.41 19.55 1.25
CA LEU A 72 16.63 18.82 2.49
C LEU A 72 16.11 19.60 3.70
N GLU A 73 16.46 20.90 3.81
CA GLU A 73 15.96 21.76 4.88
C GLU A 73 14.44 21.92 4.81
N TYR A 74 13.84 21.91 3.62
CA TYR A 74 12.38 22.01 3.49
C TYR A 74 11.66 20.71 3.88
N ILE A 75 12.16 19.56 3.44
CA ILE A 75 11.52 18.28 3.74
C ILE A 75 11.72 17.90 5.22
N LEU A 76 12.91 18.18 5.76
CA LEU A 76 13.32 17.83 7.11
C LEU A 76 13.96 19.05 7.81
N PRO A 77 13.16 20.07 8.20
CA PRO A 77 13.65 21.30 8.81
C PRO A 77 14.37 21.04 10.12
N ARG A 78 15.40 21.85 10.43
CA ARG A 78 16.14 21.77 11.69
C ARG A 78 15.25 21.85 12.93
N ARG A 79 14.18 22.65 12.87
CA ARG A 79 13.17 22.70 13.94
C ARG A 79 12.55 21.33 14.19
N MET A 80 12.15 20.64 13.12
CA MET A 80 11.55 19.31 13.23
C MET A 80 12.53 18.33 13.88
N ILE A 81 13.83 18.39 13.54
CA ILE A 81 14.87 17.55 14.16
C ILE A 81 15.03 17.87 15.65
N LYS A 82 15.06 19.15 16.02
CA LYS A 82 15.16 19.59 17.43
C LYS A 82 13.96 19.09 18.25
N ASP A 83 12.76 19.18 17.67
CA ASP A 83 11.52 18.78 18.32
C ASP A 83 11.43 17.25 18.56
N LEU A 84 12.33 16.45 17.99
CA LEU A 84 12.36 14.99 18.21
C LEU A 84 12.96 14.61 19.56
N ASN A 85 13.71 15.51 20.21
CA ASN A 85 14.30 15.26 21.52
C ASN A 85 15.05 13.91 21.61
N GLY A 86 15.89 13.60 20.62
CA GLY A 86 16.65 12.35 20.54
C GLY A 86 15.87 11.15 19.97
N GLN A 87 14.58 11.29 19.65
CA GLN A 87 13.81 10.25 18.97
C GLN A 87 14.21 10.11 17.50
N THR A 88 13.94 8.93 16.94
CA THR A 88 14.30 8.59 15.56
C THR A 88 13.38 9.26 14.52
N ILE A 89 13.97 9.68 13.39
CA ILE A 89 13.26 10.11 12.17
C ILE A 89 12.79 8.96 11.29
N PHE A 90 13.11 7.71 11.66
CA PHE A 90 12.89 6.54 10.83
C PHE A 90 11.45 6.40 10.29
N PRO A 91 10.37 6.61 11.08
CA PRO A 91 9.00 6.53 10.56
C PRO A 91 8.67 7.51 9.43
N TYR A 92 9.38 8.64 9.36
CA TYR A 92 9.27 9.60 8.26
C TYR A 92 10.16 9.21 7.08
N LEU A 93 11.42 8.88 7.34
CA LEU A 93 12.40 8.55 6.29
C LEU A 93 11.96 7.34 5.47
N ARG A 94 11.41 6.30 6.08
CA ARG A 94 10.96 5.09 5.36
C ARG A 94 9.76 5.34 4.43
N LEU A 95 9.03 6.44 4.62
CA LEU A 95 8.01 6.90 3.66
C LEU A 95 8.64 7.75 2.54
N LEU A 96 9.67 8.53 2.87
CA LEU A 96 10.35 9.43 1.94
C LEU A 96 11.23 8.67 0.95
N LEU A 97 11.90 7.62 1.44
CA LEU A 97 12.85 6.76 0.72
C LEU A 97 12.38 5.29 0.81
N PRO A 98 11.20 4.97 0.26
CA PRO A 98 10.61 3.62 0.37
C PRO A 98 11.45 2.53 -0.33
N GLU A 99 12.32 2.91 -1.26
CA GLU A 99 13.30 2.02 -1.88
C GLU A 99 14.43 1.60 -0.94
N GLN A 100 14.73 2.42 0.08
CA GLN A 100 15.74 2.12 1.12
C GLN A 100 15.15 1.35 2.31
N ASP A 101 13.82 1.17 2.36
CA ASP A 101 13.16 0.36 3.37
C ASP A 101 13.25 -1.13 3.00
N SER A 102 14.29 -1.80 3.50
CA SER A 102 14.49 -3.24 3.31
C SER A 102 13.48 -4.11 4.06
N ARG A 103 12.79 -3.56 5.07
CA ARG A 103 11.82 -4.30 5.89
C ARG A 103 10.46 -4.48 5.22
N ARG A 104 10.11 -3.62 4.26
CA ARG A 104 8.85 -3.70 3.51
C ARG A 104 9.09 -4.15 2.08
N GLN A 105 8.54 -5.31 1.74
CA GLN A 105 8.40 -5.74 0.36
C GLN A 105 6.91 -5.83 0.02
N PHE A 106 6.43 -4.89 -0.78
CA PHE A 106 5.01 -4.86 -1.15
C PHE A 106 4.69 -5.87 -2.27
N ASN A 107 5.59 -6.03 -3.25
CA ASN A 107 5.42 -6.91 -4.42
C ASN A 107 4.05 -6.76 -5.12
N VAL A 108 3.42 -5.57 -5.02
CA VAL A 108 2.10 -5.29 -5.63
C VAL A 108 2.28 -4.61 -6.97
N LYS A 109 1.85 -5.29 -8.05
CA LYS A 109 1.82 -4.71 -9.40
C LYS A 109 0.81 -3.57 -9.49
N GLU A 110 1.08 -2.56 -10.31
CA GLU A 110 0.22 -1.38 -10.50
C GLU A 110 -1.21 -1.77 -10.87
N LYS A 111 -1.38 -2.75 -11.78
CA LYS A 111 -2.70 -3.30 -12.14
C LYS A 111 -3.48 -3.83 -10.93
N LYS A 112 -2.81 -4.46 -9.95
CA LYS A 112 -3.46 -4.97 -8.73
C LYS A 112 -3.87 -3.86 -7.77
N ILE A 113 -3.13 -2.75 -7.74
CA ILE A 113 -3.54 -1.54 -7.02
C ILE A 113 -4.79 -0.97 -7.68
N ALA A 114 -4.79 -0.78 -9.01
CA ALA A 114 -5.94 -0.28 -9.77
C ALA A 114 -7.20 -1.15 -9.58
N GLU A 115 -7.08 -2.48 -9.67
CA GLU A 115 -8.16 -3.43 -9.40
C GLU A 115 -8.76 -3.24 -8.00
N ALA A 116 -7.92 -3.03 -6.97
CA ALA A 116 -8.38 -2.79 -5.61
C ALA A 116 -9.17 -1.47 -5.50
N TYR A 117 -8.69 -0.38 -6.11
CA TYR A 117 -9.44 0.89 -6.15
C TYR A 117 -10.77 0.75 -6.87
N CYS A 118 -10.81 0.11 -8.05
CA CYS A 118 -12.06 -0.15 -8.76
C CYS A 118 -13.06 -0.95 -7.91
N LYS A 119 -12.58 -1.95 -7.17
CA LYS A 119 -13.42 -2.76 -6.29
C LYS A 119 -13.95 -1.96 -5.10
N VAL A 120 -13.11 -1.18 -4.42
CA VAL A 120 -13.53 -0.39 -3.24
C VAL A 120 -14.45 0.78 -3.62
N LEU A 121 -14.17 1.44 -4.74
CA LEU A 121 -14.99 2.54 -5.26
C LEU A 121 -16.22 2.08 -6.04
N ALA A 122 -16.45 0.76 -6.12
CA ALA A 122 -17.55 0.13 -6.86
C ALA A 122 -17.66 0.61 -8.33
N PHE A 123 -16.52 0.79 -9.01
CA PHE A 123 -16.54 1.14 -10.43
C PHE A 123 -16.92 -0.07 -11.28
N ARG A 124 -18.02 0.08 -12.01
CA ARG A 124 -18.46 -0.91 -13.00
C ARG A 124 -17.52 -0.90 -14.22
N LYS A 125 -17.22 -2.10 -14.74
CA LYS A 125 -16.47 -2.27 -16.01
C LYS A 125 -17.13 -1.47 -17.13
N GLY A 126 -16.32 -0.84 -18.00
CA GLY A 126 -16.80 0.02 -19.08
C GLY A 126 -17.15 1.46 -18.68
N THR A 127 -17.14 1.80 -17.38
CA THR A 127 -17.27 3.22 -16.98
C THR A 127 -15.96 3.96 -17.22
N LYS A 128 -16.04 5.26 -17.53
CA LYS A 128 -14.84 6.09 -17.79
C LYS A 128 -13.79 5.97 -16.68
N SER A 129 -14.18 6.09 -15.42
CA SER A 129 -13.25 5.96 -14.29
C SER A 129 -12.62 4.57 -14.16
N TYR A 130 -13.36 3.51 -14.50
CA TYR A 130 -12.83 2.14 -14.53
C TYR A 130 -11.77 2.00 -15.62
N GLU A 131 -12.10 2.41 -16.85
CA GLU A 131 -11.18 2.33 -17.99
C GLU A 131 -9.92 3.18 -17.76
N MET A 132 -10.05 4.36 -17.16
CA MET A 132 -8.92 5.20 -16.78
C MET A 132 -7.95 4.47 -15.85
N LEU A 133 -8.44 3.79 -14.81
CA LEU A 133 -7.60 3.09 -13.85
C LEU A 133 -6.98 1.81 -14.43
N MET A 134 -7.75 1.06 -15.21
CA MET A 134 -7.29 -0.21 -15.79
C MET A 134 -6.33 -0.01 -16.96
N ASN A 135 -6.51 1.08 -17.72
CA ASN A 135 -5.70 1.44 -18.89
C ASN A 135 -4.91 2.73 -18.63
N PHE A 136 -4.36 2.89 -17.42
CA PHE A 136 -3.69 4.14 -16.99
C PHE A 136 -2.48 4.54 -17.85
N THR A 137 -1.95 3.62 -18.66
CA THR A 137 -0.85 3.86 -19.62
C THR A 137 -1.32 4.36 -20.98
N ASP A 138 -2.61 4.21 -21.31
CA ASP A 138 -3.18 4.58 -22.61
C ASP A 138 -3.58 6.06 -22.63
N PRO A 139 -2.92 6.92 -23.45
CA PRO A 139 -3.25 8.33 -23.58
C PRO A 139 -4.65 8.61 -24.15
N GLN A 140 -5.32 7.62 -24.75
CA GLN A 140 -6.72 7.75 -25.18
C GLN A 140 -7.69 7.54 -24.01
N ALA A 141 -7.32 6.70 -23.04
CA ALA A 141 -8.14 6.44 -21.87
C ALA A 141 -8.00 7.54 -20.80
N VAL A 142 -6.81 8.12 -20.64
CA VAL A 142 -6.52 9.12 -19.59
C VAL A 142 -5.97 10.43 -20.17
N PRO A 143 -6.13 11.57 -19.47
CA PRO A 143 -5.49 12.82 -19.88
C PRO A 143 -3.99 12.66 -20.11
N SER A 144 -3.49 13.19 -21.22
CA SER A 144 -2.11 12.98 -21.69
C SER A 144 -1.02 13.38 -20.68
N ASN A 145 -1.30 14.38 -19.83
CA ASN A 145 -0.38 14.85 -18.79
C ASN A 145 -0.26 13.90 -17.58
N ILE A 146 -1.12 12.89 -17.46
CA ILE A 146 -1.09 11.90 -16.36
C ILE A 146 -0.96 10.45 -16.85
N ALA A 147 -0.98 10.22 -18.16
CA ALA A 147 -0.77 8.90 -18.76
C ALA A 147 0.55 8.26 -18.32
N GLY A 148 0.49 6.97 -17.97
CA GLY A 148 1.62 6.17 -17.49
C GLY A 148 1.97 6.35 -16.02
N ASP A 149 1.26 7.20 -15.26
CA ASP A 149 1.48 7.39 -13.82
C ASP A 149 0.19 7.11 -13.02
N LEU A 150 0.05 5.85 -12.57
CA LEU A 150 -1.12 5.39 -11.84
C LEU A 150 -1.45 6.27 -10.61
N SER A 151 -0.44 6.83 -9.93
CA SER A 151 -0.67 7.68 -8.76
C SER A 151 -1.43 8.97 -9.12
N LEU A 152 -1.14 9.54 -10.29
CA LEU A 152 -1.82 10.73 -10.80
C LEU A 152 -3.21 10.41 -11.33
N VAL A 153 -3.39 9.23 -11.96
CA VAL A 153 -4.71 8.77 -12.41
C VAL A 153 -5.64 8.53 -11.23
N ILE A 154 -5.15 7.89 -10.15
CA ILE A 154 -5.92 7.72 -8.91
C ILE A 154 -6.28 9.08 -8.30
N GLU A 155 -5.33 10.01 -8.20
CA GLU A 155 -5.60 11.37 -7.72
C GLU A 155 -6.73 12.02 -8.55
N TYR A 156 -6.64 11.95 -9.87
CA TYR A 156 -7.62 12.53 -10.80
C TYR A 156 -9.01 11.91 -10.63
N VAL A 157 -9.10 10.58 -10.57
CA VAL A 157 -10.38 9.88 -10.43
C VAL A 157 -11.03 10.13 -9.06
N LEU A 158 -10.25 10.19 -7.98
CA LEU A 158 -10.77 10.51 -6.65
C LEU A 158 -11.29 11.95 -6.56
N LYS A 159 -10.63 12.89 -7.22
CA LYS A 159 -11.08 14.29 -7.31
C LYS A 159 -12.44 14.46 -7.98
N GLN A 160 -12.84 13.53 -8.85
CA GLN A 160 -14.15 13.53 -9.50
C GLN A 160 -15.25 12.91 -8.62
N ARG A 161 -14.88 12.19 -7.56
CA ARG A 161 -15.81 11.46 -6.70
C ARG A 161 -16.01 12.09 -5.34
N LEU A 162 -14.95 12.68 -4.79
CA LEU A 162 -14.98 13.28 -3.47
C LEU A 162 -15.56 14.69 -3.52
N PRO A 163 -16.36 15.09 -2.52
CA PRO A 163 -16.93 16.43 -2.46
C PRO A 163 -15.82 17.47 -2.39
N VAL A 164 -16.05 18.58 -3.07
CA VAL A 164 -15.20 19.76 -3.03
C VAL A 164 -15.73 20.67 -1.93
N ASP A 165 -14.85 21.13 -1.06
CA ASP A 165 -15.13 22.20 -0.11
C ASP A 165 -15.09 23.55 -0.87
N PRO A 166 -16.23 24.23 -1.07
CA PRO A 166 -16.27 25.48 -1.81
C PRO A 166 -15.55 26.62 -1.08
N ASP A 167 -15.36 26.52 0.23
CA ASP A 167 -14.78 27.58 1.06
C ASP A 167 -13.24 27.58 1.03
N GLN A 168 -12.62 26.56 0.43
CA GLN A 168 -11.15 26.42 0.34
C GLN A 168 -10.67 26.20 -1.10
N PRO A 169 -10.65 27.23 -1.96
CA PRO A 169 -10.30 27.08 -3.38
C PRO A 169 -8.87 26.55 -3.61
N ASP A 170 -7.93 26.87 -2.71
CA ASP A 170 -6.53 26.41 -2.81
C ASP A 170 -6.31 24.97 -2.31
N GLN A 171 -7.20 24.47 -1.44
CA GLN A 171 -7.20 23.11 -0.90
C GLN A 171 -8.62 22.56 -0.83
N PRO A 172 -9.26 22.31 -1.99
CA PRO A 172 -10.70 22.08 -2.06
C PRO A 172 -11.13 20.70 -1.56
N TYR A 173 -10.23 19.91 -0.98
CA TYR A 173 -10.55 18.55 -0.53
C TYR A 173 -10.26 18.44 0.95
N LEU A 174 -11.24 17.91 1.70
CA LEU A 174 -11.04 17.55 3.09
C LEU A 174 -9.85 16.58 3.20
N HIS A 175 -8.92 16.92 4.08
CA HIS A 175 -7.74 16.11 4.34
C HIS A 175 -7.86 15.38 5.66
N SER A 176 -7.24 14.22 5.75
CA SER A 176 -7.30 13.42 6.97
C SER A 176 -6.41 14.02 8.07
N ASN A 177 -6.76 13.75 9.33
CA ASN A 177 -5.87 13.94 10.48
C ASN A 177 -5.05 12.67 10.78
N VAL A 178 -4.90 11.79 9.80
CA VAL A 178 -4.18 10.52 9.97
C VAL A 178 -2.72 10.81 10.24
N LYS A 179 -2.17 10.10 11.22
CA LYS A 179 -0.80 10.24 11.68
C LYS A 179 0.14 9.35 10.88
N LEU A 180 1.41 9.72 10.81
CA LEU A 180 2.44 8.93 10.14
C LEU A 180 2.54 7.50 10.66
N LYS A 181 2.37 7.29 11.96
CA LYS A 181 2.38 5.95 12.57
C LYS A 181 1.26 5.06 12.03
N THR A 182 0.08 5.64 11.79
CA THR A 182 -1.08 4.92 11.23
C THR A 182 -0.82 4.55 9.77
N ILE A 183 -0.25 5.45 8.97
CA ILE A 183 0.15 5.14 7.59
C ILE A 183 1.23 4.06 7.55
N ASN A 184 2.25 4.17 8.41
CA ASN A 184 3.28 3.15 8.53
C ASN A 184 2.67 1.79 8.90
N HIS A 185 1.74 1.76 9.85
CA HIS A 185 1.02 0.56 10.22
C HIS A 185 0.31 -0.07 9.02
N TYR A 186 -0.46 0.71 8.24
CA TYR A 186 -1.10 0.19 7.02
C TYR A 186 -0.10 -0.33 5.98
N LEU A 187 1.07 0.29 5.87
CA LEU A 187 2.12 -0.18 4.98
C LEU A 187 2.75 -1.48 5.49
N ASP A 188 2.94 -1.62 6.80
CA ASP A 188 3.40 -2.87 7.41
C ASP A 188 2.38 -4.00 7.23
N GLU A 189 1.08 -3.68 7.30
CA GLU A 189 -0.02 -4.62 7.04
C GLU A 189 -0.01 -5.13 5.60
N ILE A 190 0.03 -4.24 4.60
CA ILE A 190 -0.01 -4.67 3.20
C ILE A 190 1.27 -5.40 2.77
N ALA A 191 2.42 -5.09 3.40
CA ALA A 191 3.64 -5.87 3.21
C ALA A 191 3.51 -7.30 3.76
N ASN A 192 2.69 -7.50 4.80
CA ASN A 192 2.47 -8.78 5.48
C ASN A 192 1.01 -9.26 5.41
N LEU A 193 0.37 -9.03 4.26
CA LEU A 193 -1.09 -9.05 4.11
C LEU A 193 -1.76 -10.33 4.64
N ARG A 194 -1.17 -11.49 4.35
CA ARG A 194 -1.70 -12.79 4.82
C ARG A 194 -1.56 -12.98 6.33
N ALA A 195 -0.43 -12.58 6.91
CA ALA A 195 -0.19 -12.69 8.35
C ALA A 195 -1.17 -11.81 9.15
N TYR A 196 -1.54 -10.65 8.62
CA TYR A 196 -2.54 -9.78 9.25
C TYR A 196 -3.97 -10.30 9.09
N ALA A 197 -4.31 -10.86 7.92
CA ALA A 197 -5.62 -11.48 7.69
C ALA A 197 -5.90 -12.64 8.67
N SER A 198 -4.89 -13.49 8.91
CA SER A 198 -5.01 -14.59 9.86
C SER A 198 -5.20 -14.13 11.31
N LYS A 199 -4.56 -13.00 11.71
CA LYS A 199 -4.71 -12.44 13.06
C LYS A 199 -6.11 -11.87 13.30
N ASP A 200 -6.69 -11.22 12.32
CA ASP A 200 -8.03 -10.64 12.45
C ASP A 200 -9.09 -11.75 12.63
N ASN A 201 -9.02 -12.81 11.82
CA ASN A 201 -9.90 -13.98 11.96
C ASN A 201 -9.76 -14.69 13.31
N SER A 202 -8.55 -14.72 13.89
CA SER A 202 -8.31 -15.31 15.22
C SER A 202 -8.95 -14.52 16.37
N ARG A 203 -9.06 -13.18 16.24
CA ARG A 203 -9.72 -12.33 17.25
C ARG A 203 -11.23 -12.45 17.20
N THR A 204 -11.80 -12.58 16.01
CA THR A 204 -13.25 -12.74 15.82
C THR A 204 -13.73 -14.13 16.28
N THR A 205 -12.93 -15.19 16.04
CA THR A 205 -13.24 -16.55 16.52
C THR A 205 -13.02 -16.72 18.03
N ALA A 206 -12.07 -16.00 18.63
CA ALA A 206 -11.89 -16.00 20.09
C ALA A 206 -13.11 -15.44 20.86
N HIS A 207 -13.85 -14.49 20.25
CA HIS A 207 -15.08 -13.97 20.85
C HIS A 207 -16.29 -14.91 20.70
N HIS A 208 -16.31 -15.78 19.69
CA HIS A 208 -17.40 -16.75 19.48
C HIS A 208 -17.20 -18.09 20.21
N ASN A 209 -15.97 -18.44 20.58
CA ASN A 209 -15.70 -19.70 21.29
C ASN A 209 -16.06 -19.69 22.78
N HIS A 210 -16.57 -18.57 23.33
CA HIS A 210 -17.03 -18.51 24.72
C HIS A 210 -18.54 -18.71 24.92
N GLU A 211 -19.33 -18.85 23.84
CA GLU A 211 -20.80 -18.91 23.96
C GLU A 211 -21.36 -20.34 23.99
N TRP A 212 -20.60 -21.36 23.55
CA TRP A 212 -21.05 -22.75 23.51
C TRP A 212 -20.98 -23.51 24.86
N ARG A 213 -20.57 -22.84 25.95
CA ARG A 213 -20.38 -23.47 27.27
C ARG A 213 -21.54 -23.27 28.26
N ARG A 214 -22.72 -22.83 27.81
CA ARG A 214 -23.94 -22.83 28.62
C ARG A 214 -25.06 -23.60 27.91
N SER A 215 -25.57 -24.62 28.61
CA SER A 215 -26.72 -25.50 28.32
C SER A 215 -26.42 -26.83 27.57
N PRO A 216 -26.43 -27.98 28.28
CA PRO A 216 -26.25 -29.32 27.69
C PRO A 216 -27.52 -29.94 27.06
N GLU A 217 -28.56 -29.18 26.72
CA GLU A 217 -29.90 -29.76 26.56
C GLU A 217 -30.50 -29.67 25.14
N ASN A 218 -29.70 -29.62 24.07
CA ASN A 218 -30.28 -29.67 22.72
C ASN A 218 -29.38 -30.27 21.63
N GLN A 219 -28.69 -31.39 21.92
CA GLN A 219 -28.00 -32.17 20.88
C GLN A 219 -28.81 -33.39 20.46
N ARG A 220 -29.84 -33.15 19.65
CA ARG A 220 -30.39 -34.14 18.71
C ARG A 220 -31.21 -33.38 17.67
N SER A 221 -30.98 -33.69 16.40
CA SER A 221 -31.63 -33.12 15.22
C SER A 221 -30.98 -31.86 14.65
N SER A 222 -29.94 -32.05 13.81
CA SER A 222 -29.69 -31.31 12.56
C SER A 222 -28.39 -31.79 11.92
N ARG A 223 -28.44 -32.94 11.23
CA ARG A 223 -27.52 -33.24 10.12
C ARG A 223 -28.01 -32.43 8.91
N GLY A 224 -27.77 -31.12 8.96
CA GLY A 224 -27.94 -30.22 7.83
C GLY A 224 -26.58 -29.99 7.19
N ASN A 225 -26.51 -30.17 5.88
CA ASN A 225 -25.35 -29.86 5.05
C ASN A 225 -24.83 -28.45 5.34
N ASN A 226 -23.74 -28.33 6.11
CA ASN A 226 -22.90 -27.14 6.05
C ASN A 226 -21.97 -27.32 4.86
N GLU A 227 -22.46 -26.98 3.67
CA GLU A 227 -21.59 -26.47 2.62
C GLU A 227 -21.07 -25.12 3.11
N ASP A 228 -20.00 -25.19 3.91
CA ASP A 228 -19.14 -24.05 4.21
C ASP A 228 -18.51 -23.64 2.87
N SER A 229 -19.22 -22.78 2.15
CA SER A 229 -18.70 -21.99 1.04
C SER A 229 -17.73 -20.96 1.62
N GLY A 230 -16.66 -21.46 2.25
CA GLY A 230 -15.50 -20.68 2.63
C GLY A 230 -14.86 -20.17 1.35
N GLU A 231 -15.37 -19.06 0.85
CA GLU A 231 -14.83 -18.34 -0.29
C GLU A 231 -13.37 -18.05 0.05
N LYS A 232 -12.45 -18.87 -0.48
CA LYS A 232 -11.03 -18.79 -0.17
C LYS A 232 -10.61 -17.34 -0.34
N GLN A 233 -10.24 -16.68 0.75
CA GLN A 233 -9.99 -15.25 0.74
C GLN A 233 -8.81 -14.97 -0.19
N THR A 234 -9.12 -14.46 -1.37
CA THR A 234 -8.10 -14.22 -2.39
C THR A 234 -7.25 -13.03 -1.98
N ASP A 235 -5.97 -12.99 -2.40
CA ASP A 235 -5.12 -11.82 -2.17
C ASP A 235 -5.73 -10.52 -2.75
N ALA A 236 -6.60 -10.64 -3.77
CA ALA A 236 -7.35 -9.51 -4.31
C ALA A 236 -8.41 -8.98 -3.34
N ASN A 237 -9.12 -9.87 -2.64
CA ASN A 237 -10.08 -9.50 -1.60
C ASN A 237 -9.36 -8.84 -0.43
N LEU A 238 -8.26 -9.44 0.05
CA LEU A 238 -7.45 -8.87 1.13
C LEU A 238 -6.94 -7.45 0.83
N ARG A 239 -6.47 -7.20 -0.40
CA ARG A 239 -6.04 -5.85 -0.82
C ARG A 239 -7.19 -4.86 -0.87
N ALA A 240 -8.36 -5.28 -1.34
CA ALA A 240 -9.54 -4.42 -1.37
C ALA A 240 -10.02 -4.10 0.05
N ASP A 241 -10.02 -5.08 0.96
CA ASP A 241 -10.41 -4.87 2.36
C ASP A 241 -9.41 -3.96 3.09
N TRP A 242 -8.10 -4.15 2.86
CA TRP A 242 -7.06 -3.22 3.32
C TRP A 242 -7.31 -1.80 2.80
N LEU A 243 -7.54 -1.64 1.50
CA LEU A 243 -7.75 -0.32 0.91
C LEU A 243 -9.05 0.32 1.42
N ARG A 244 -10.10 -0.47 1.67
CA ARG A 244 -11.34 0.01 2.30
C ARG A 244 -11.07 0.56 3.69
N ARG A 245 -10.28 -0.15 4.53
CA ARG A 245 -9.88 0.36 5.86
C ARG A 245 -9.08 1.66 5.76
N VAL A 246 -8.15 1.76 4.81
CA VAL A 246 -7.41 3.00 4.54
C VAL A 246 -8.36 4.12 4.12
N MET A 247 -9.30 3.88 3.21
CA MET A 247 -10.25 4.88 2.72
C MET A 247 -11.22 5.37 3.81
N ASN A 248 -11.60 4.50 4.76
CA ASN A 248 -12.47 4.87 5.88
C ASN A 248 -11.85 5.93 6.81
N HIS A 249 -10.53 6.17 6.72
CA HIS A 249 -9.87 7.26 7.42
C HIS A 249 -10.02 8.63 6.74
N GLY A 250 -10.74 8.71 5.61
CA GLY A 250 -11.02 9.98 4.94
C GLY A 250 -9.77 10.62 4.33
N LEU A 251 -8.87 9.81 3.76
CA LEU A 251 -7.69 10.32 3.06
C LEU A 251 -8.12 11.15 1.84
N SER A 252 -7.49 12.30 1.67
CA SER A 252 -7.65 13.16 0.50
C SER A 252 -7.11 12.48 -0.77
N PRO A 253 -7.51 12.95 -1.97
CA PRO A 253 -6.91 12.49 -3.23
C PRO A 253 -5.37 12.59 -3.25
N LEU A 254 -4.82 13.64 -2.60
CA LEU A 254 -3.38 13.84 -2.51
C LEU A 254 -2.70 12.79 -1.63
N GLU A 255 -3.33 12.40 -0.51
CA GLU A 255 -2.81 11.34 0.35
C GLU A 255 -2.80 10.00 -0.37
N HIS A 256 -3.86 9.68 -1.11
CA HIS A 256 -3.94 8.47 -1.93
C HIS A 256 -2.85 8.43 -3.00
N LYS A 257 -2.60 9.54 -3.70
CA LYS A 257 -1.49 9.66 -4.65
C LYS A 257 -0.15 9.28 -4.01
N TRP A 258 0.17 9.87 -2.86
CA TRP A 258 1.45 9.63 -2.21
C TRP A 258 1.55 8.23 -1.61
N LEU A 259 0.46 7.70 -1.07
CA LEU A 259 0.39 6.31 -0.62
C LEU A 259 0.70 5.33 -1.76
N VAL A 260 0.13 5.54 -2.95
CA VAL A 260 0.41 4.70 -4.13
C VAL A 260 1.88 4.82 -4.55
N ARG A 261 2.47 6.01 -4.52
CA ARG A 261 3.91 6.18 -4.81
C ARG A 261 4.80 5.47 -3.80
N ILE A 262 4.42 5.46 -2.53
CA ILE A 262 5.13 4.70 -1.49
C ILE A 262 5.06 3.20 -1.77
N LEU A 263 3.86 2.68 -2.07
CA LEU A 263 3.65 1.27 -2.43
C LEU A 263 4.47 0.85 -3.67
N GLN A 264 4.59 1.75 -4.64
CA GLN A 264 5.37 1.54 -5.85
C GLN A 264 6.88 1.72 -5.64
N LYS A 265 7.33 2.17 -4.46
CA LYS A 265 8.70 2.64 -4.20
C LYS A 265 9.16 3.70 -5.22
N LYS A 266 8.21 4.56 -5.65
CA LYS A 266 8.38 5.61 -6.69
C LYS A 266 8.05 7.00 -6.13
N VAL A 267 8.43 7.26 -4.87
CA VAL A 267 8.50 8.62 -4.30
C VAL A 267 9.71 9.30 -4.94
N ARG A 268 9.65 9.54 -6.26
CA ARG A 268 10.78 9.96 -7.09
C ARG A 268 11.53 11.11 -6.42
N ASN A 269 12.80 10.84 -6.12
CA ASN A 269 13.77 11.66 -5.39
C ASN A 269 13.34 13.13 -5.21
N PRO A 270 12.71 13.47 -4.07
CA PRO A 270 12.43 14.85 -3.70
C PRO A 270 13.70 15.62 -3.30
N LEU A 271 14.80 14.89 -3.06
CA LEU A 271 16.15 15.40 -2.83
C LEU A 271 16.88 15.57 -4.17
#